data_AF-R6T3L5-F1
#
_entry.id   AF-R6T3L5-F1
#
_cell.length_a   1.000
_cell.length_b   1.000
_cell.length_c   1.000
_cell.angle_alpha   90.00
_cell.angle_beta   90.00
_cell.angle_gamma   90.00
#
_symmetry.space_group_name_H-M   'P 1'
#
loop_
_entity.id
_entity.type
_entity.pdbx_description
1 polymer ?
#
loop_
_entity_poly.entity_id
_entity_poly.type
_entity_poly.pdbx_seq_one_letter_code
_entity_poly.pdbx_strand_id
1 'polypeptide(L)'
;MNRVRGFLVTGDSLLCNNVPYNGIECDPWPLGRELLEQALTREQMDLFDSQTDDLCVADGIALLDDVTLLRKYVQACKTYKQAYCVKLLEVYRAHSSPVAEAYLSESLTIPFRFLGYDVGECAYDYYSAILSDIIKRPFLFGGEIRNSLNDNGLFASFDAAESFLAQREEKMQLDTASVFETCHPAVIKIYSAAF
;
A
#
# COMPACT_ATOMS: atom_id res chain seq x y z
N MET A 1 -13.93 -9.21 -9.67
CA MET A 1 -13.04 -8.31 -8.90
C MET A 1 -11.75 -8.23 -9.67
N ASN A 2 -11.33 -7.04 -10.12
CA ASN A 2 -10.01 -6.95 -10.78
C ASN A 2 -8.93 -6.98 -9.72
N ARG A 3 -7.81 -7.58 -10.11
CA ARG A 3 -6.64 -7.75 -9.27
C ARG A 3 -5.46 -7.07 -9.96
N VAL A 4 -4.93 -6.04 -9.32
CA VAL A 4 -3.66 -5.43 -9.71
C VAL A 4 -2.60 -5.89 -8.71
N ARG A 5 -1.42 -6.26 -9.21
CA ARG A 5 -0.33 -6.74 -8.39
C ARG A 5 0.93 -5.97 -8.73
N GLY A 6 1.65 -5.53 -7.70
CA GLY A 6 2.87 -4.77 -7.87
C GLY A 6 3.59 -4.60 -6.54
N PHE A 7 4.72 -3.92 -6.59
CA PHE A 7 5.58 -3.66 -5.46
C PHE A 7 5.42 -2.23 -4.97
N LEU A 8 5.48 -2.08 -3.66
CA LEU A 8 5.59 -0.81 -2.97
C LEU A 8 6.84 -0.85 -2.11
N VAL A 9 7.71 0.15 -2.25
CA VAL A 9 8.81 0.36 -1.31
C VAL A 9 8.34 1.37 -0.29
N THR A 10 8.41 1.02 0.99
CA THR A 10 8.05 1.92 2.10
C THR A 10 9.25 2.13 3.01
N GLY A 11 9.19 3.09 3.92
CA GLY A 11 10.00 3.10 5.12
C GLY A 11 9.68 1.93 6.07
N ASP A 12 10.23 2.01 7.29
CA ASP A 12 10.05 1.00 8.33
C ASP A 12 8.60 0.93 8.84
N SER A 13 8.25 -0.18 9.48
CA SER A 13 6.97 -0.32 10.19
C SER A 13 6.82 0.77 11.25
N LEU A 14 5.61 1.29 11.40
CA LEU A 14 5.29 2.35 12.36
C LEU A 14 4.74 1.75 13.65
N LEU A 15 4.99 2.42 14.79
CA LEU A 15 4.27 2.14 16.03
C LEU A 15 3.34 3.32 16.32
N CYS A 16 2.03 3.11 16.20
CA CYS A 16 1.03 4.14 16.44
C CYS A 16 0.03 3.69 17.49
N ASN A 17 -0.18 4.50 18.54
CA ASN A 17 -1.09 4.18 19.64
C ASN A 17 -0.85 2.79 20.27
N ASN A 18 0.40 2.30 20.33
CA ASN A 18 0.77 0.95 20.78
C ASN A 18 0.31 -0.20 19.86
N VAL A 19 0.00 0.09 18.59
CA VAL A 19 -0.23 -0.92 17.55
C VAL A 19 0.92 -0.84 16.54
N PRO A 20 1.70 -1.92 16.34
CA PRO A 20 2.62 -1.98 15.21
C PRO A 20 1.80 -1.99 13.92
N TYR A 21 2.22 -1.20 12.93
CA TYR A 21 1.54 -1.08 11.66
C TYR A 21 2.53 -1.25 10.52
N ASN A 22 2.23 -2.20 9.63
CA ASN A 22 3.08 -2.56 8.50
C ASN A 22 2.28 -2.58 7.18
N GLY A 23 1.29 -1.70 7.06
CA GLY A 23 0.46 -1.54 5.87
C GLY A 23 1.07 -0.62 4.81
N ILE A 24 0.23 0.00 3.99
CA ILE A 24 0.70 0.79 2.83
C ILE A 24 1.22 2.19 3.20
N GLU A 25 0.64 2.80 4.23
CA GLU A 25 0.95 4.16 4.70
C GLU A 25 2.16 4.16 5.67
N CYS A 26 3.33 3.75 5.19
CA CYS A 26 4.59 3.65 5.97
C CYS A 26 5.72 4.43 5.29
N ASP A 27 5.49 5.68 4.88
CA ASP A 27 6.44 6.46 4.07
C ASP A 27 6.70 5.80 2.68
N PRO A 28 5.70 5.81 1.79
CA PRO A 28 5.81 5.22 0.45
C PRO A 28 6.86 5.96 -0.38
N TRP A 29 7.68 5.21 -1.12
CA TRP A 29 8.81 5.71 -1.89
C TRP A 29 9.76 6.58 -1.05
N PRO A 30 10.38 6.00 0.00
CA PRO A 30 11.11 6.76 1.02
C PRO A 30 12.38 7.47 0.50
N LEU A 31 12.82 7.18 -0.73
CA LEU A 31 13.93 7.89 -1.36
C LEU A 31 13.43 9.15 -2.07
N GLY A 32 13.86 10.31 -1.59
CA GLY A 32 13.52 11.60 -2.19
C GLY A 32 14.00 11.76 -3.63
N ARG A 33 13.29 12.60 -4.40
CA ARG A 33 13.48 12.81 -5.84
C ARG A 33 14.92 13.08 -6.24
N GLU A 34 15.59 14.01 -5.55
CA GLU A 34 16.96 14.43 -5.86
C GLU A 34 17.97 13.27 -5.82
N LEU A 35 17.79 12.32 -4.89
CA LEU A 35 18.66 11.15 -4.76
C LEU A 35 18.34 10.10 -5.81
N LEU A 36 17.06 9.95 -6.14
CA LEU A 36 16.60 9.03 -7.17
C LEU A 36 17.12 9.43 -8.56
N GLU A 37 17.09 10.71 -8.90
CA GLU A 37 17.64 11.26 -10.16
C GLU A 37 19.15 11.08 -10.29
N GLN A 38 19.88 11.00 -9.18
CA GLN A 38 21.31 10.69 -9.17
C GLN A 38 21.60 9.20 -9.38
N ALA A 39 20.64 8.32 -9.05
CA ALA A 39 20.82 6.86 -9.11
C ALA A 39 20.25 6.21 -10.38
N LEU A 40 19.18 6.78 -10.94
CA LEU A 40 18.47 6.22 -12.09
C LEU A 40 18.82 6.98 -13.38
N THR A 41 18.77 6.29 -14.51
CA THR A 41 18.81 6.94 -15.82
C THR A 41 17.50 7.67 -16.09
N ARG A 42 17.49 8.61 -17.04
CA ARG A 42 16.26 9.31 -17.45
C ARG A 42 15.14 8.34 -17.86
N GLU A 43 15.45 7.32 -18.65
CA GLU A 43 14.47 6.29 -19.06
C GLU A 43 13.88 5.53 -17.86
N GLN A 44 14.69 5.25 -16.84
CA GLN A 44 14.23 4.59 -15.61
C GLN A 44 13.38 5.52 -14.75
N MET A 45 13.71 6.81 -14.71
CA MET A 45 12.89 7.83 -14.05
C MET A 45 11.54 7.98 -14.73
N ASP A 46 11.51 8.09 -16.07
CA ASP A 46 10.27 8.21 -16.83
C ASP A 46 9.36 6.98 -16.61
N LEU A 47 9.94 5.78 -16.55
CA LEU A 47 9.20 4.56 -16.22
C LEU A 47 8.69 4.57 -14.77
N PHE A 48 9.53 4.97 -13.81
CA PHE A 48 9.12 5.11 -12.40
C PHE A 48 7.93 6.07 -12.27
N ASP A 49 8.06 7.27 -12.82
CA ASP A 49 7.01 8.30 -12.77
C ASP A 49 5.72 7.82 -13.42
N SER A 50 5.78 7.14 -14.56
CA SER A 50 4.59 6.58 -15.21
C SER A 50 3.82 5.56 -14.36
N GLN A 51 4.49 4.93 -13.39
CA GLN A 51 3.92 3.90 -12.51
C GLN A 51 3.60 4.42 -11.10
N THR A 52 4.22 5.51 -10.65
CA THR A 52 4.10 5.97 -9.26
C THR A 52 3.55 7.39 -9.09
N ASP A 53 3.62 8.24 -10.12
CA ASP A 53 3.08 9.60 -10.10
C ASP A 53 1.57 9.57 -10.33
N ASP A 54 0.81 10.13 -9.39
CA ASP A 54 -0.66 10.16 -9.40
C ASP A 54 -1.24 10.86 -10.63
N LEU A 55 -0.53 11.83 -11.21
CA LEU A 55 -0.94 12.49 -12.45
C LEU A 55 -0.84 11.57 -13.67
N CYS A 56 -0.05 10.50 -13.57
CA CYS A 56 0.23 9.55 -14.64
C CYS A 56 -0.52 8.24 -14.48
N VAL A 57 -0.90 7.82 -13.25
CA VAL A 57 -1.56 6.53 -13.06
C VAL A 57 -3.06 6.60 -13.36
N ALA A 58 -3.45 6.14 -14.55
CA ALA A 58 -4.83 6.23 -15.05
C ALA A 58 -5.88 5.51 -14.17
N ASP A 59 -5.49 4.41 -13.51
CA ASP A 59 -6.38 3.64 -12.64
C ASP A 59 -6.22 3.98 -11.16
N GLY A 60 -5.41 4.98 -10.79
CA GLY A 60 -5.19 5.37 -9.39
C GLY A 60 -4.60 4.23 -8.54
N ILE A 61 -3.65 3.48 -9.09
CA ILE A 61 -2.84 2.48 -8.38
C ILE A 61 -1.37 2.71 -8.74
N ALA A 62 -0.64 3.40 -7.88
CA ALA A 62 0.78 3.65 -7.98
C ALA A 62 1.58 2.46 -7.42
N LEU A 63 2.06 1.55 -8.27
CA LEU A 63 2.87 0.40 -7.86
C LEU A 63 3.88 0.06 -8.95
N LEU A 64 5.07 -0.41 -8.54
CA LEU A 64 6.06 -0.91 -9.48
C LEU A 64 5.78 -2.36 -9.87
N ASP A 65 5.61 -2.65 -11.16
CA ASP A 65 5.48 -4.03 -11.65
C ASP A 65 6.78 -4.56 -12.30
N ASP A 66 7.70 -3.67 -12.68
CA ASP A 66 9.01 -4.02 -13.23
C ASP A 66 10.02 -4.35 -12.12
N VAL A 67 10.40 -5.63 -12.04
CA VAL A 67 11.35 -6.14 -11.04
C VAL A 67 12.76 -5.57 -11.23
N THR A 68 13.16 -5.25 -12.46
CA THR A 68 14.47 -4.66 -12.75
C THR A 68 14.55 -3.25 -12.19
N LEU A 69 13.52 -2.43 -12.46
CA LEU A 69 13.40 -1.08 -11.92
C LEU A 69 13.32 -1.10 -10.39
N LEU A 70 12.54 -2.02 -9.81
CA LEU A 70 12.49 -2.22 -8.36
C LEU A 70 13.87 -2.53 -7.77
N ARG A 71 14.66 -3.42 -8.39
CA ARG A 71 16.03 -3.71 -7.93
C ARG A 71 16.91 -2.46 -7.97
N LYS A 72 16.74 -1.59 -8.98
CA LYS A 72 17.47 -0.32 -9.07
C LYS A 72 17.06 0.65 -7.96
N TYR A 73 15.76 0.78 -7.69
CA TYR A 73 15.26 1.60 -6.58
C TYR A 73 15.79 1.13 -5.22
N VAL A 74 15.71 -0.18 -4.96
CA VAL A 74 16.27 -0.78 -3.73
C VAL A 74 17.78 -0.54 -3.64
N GLN A 75 18.52 -0.68 -4.75
CA GLN A 75 19.95 -0.40 -4.76
C GLN A 75 20.23 1.07 -4.47
N ALA A 76 19.40 2.01 -4.96
CA ALA A 76 19.51 3.42 -4.64
C ALA A 76 19.30 3.66 -3.13
N CYS A 77 18.27 3.05 -2.52
CA CYS A 77 18.06 3.10 -1.07
C CYS A 77 19.30 2.61 -0.30
N LYS A 78 19.87 1.46 -0.70
CA LYS A 78 21.11 0.92 -0.10
C LYS A 78 22.29 1.89 -0.24
N THR A 79 22.50 2.47 -1.43
CA THR A 79 23.59 3.41 -1.72
C THR A 79 23.52 4.65 -0.84
N TYR A 80 22.33 5.22 -0.68
CA TYR A 80 22.11 6.44 0.11
C TYR A 80 21.79 6.17 1.59
N LYS A 81 21.86 4.91 2.03
CA LYS A 81 21.55 4.49 3.41
C LYS A 81 20.14 4.89 3.86
N GLN A 82 19.20 4.95 2.93
CA GLN A 82 17.78 5.17 3.20
C GLN A 82 17.18 3.89 3.77
N ALA A 83 16.50 3.97 4.91
CA ALA A 83 15.75 2.84 5.45
C ALA A 83 14.60 2.48 4.51
N TYR A 84 14.40 1.19 4.25
CA TYR A 84 13.37 0.73 3.33
C TYR A 84 12.88 -0.69 3.67
N CYS A 85 11.63 -0.95 3.30
CA CYS A 85 10.98 -2.25 3.28
C CYS A 85 10.34 -2.44 1.90
N VAL A 86 10.48 -3.62 1.30
CA VAL A 86 9.79 -3.95 0.05
C VAL A 86 8.55 -4.77 0.35
N LYS A 87 7.40 -4.30 -0.16
CA LYS A 87 6.12 -4.98 -0.04
C LYS A 87 5.63 -5.39 -1.42
N LEU A 88 5.06 -6.58 -1.51
CA LEU A 88 4.26 -7.01 -2.64
C LEU A 88 2.79 -6.82 -2.25
N LEU A 89 2.04 -6.13 -3.10
CA LEU A 89 0.62 -5.87 -2.90
C LEU A 89 -0.22 -6.58 -3.95
N GLU A 90 -1.36 -7.14 -3.54
CA GLU A 90 -2.46 -7.50 -4.44
C GLU A 90 -3.67 -6.62 -4.07
N VAL A 91 -4.09 -5.75 -4.97
CA VAL A 91 -5.16 -4.77 -4.76
C VAL A 91 -6.46 -5.29 -5.38
N TYR A 92 -7.51 -5.36 -4.56
CA TYR A 92 -8.83 -5.85 -4.92
C TYR A 92 -9.86 -4.72 -4.91
N ARG A 93 -10.32 -4.30 -6.09
CA ARG A 93 -11.36 -3.25 -6.25
C ARG A 93 -12.67 -3.83 -6.77
N ALA A 94 -13.78 -3.37 -6.18
CA ALA A 94 -15.13 -3.78 -6.57
C ALA A 94 -15.56 -3.21 -7.95
N HIS A 95 -15.07 -2.02 -8.33
CA HIS A 95 -15.54 -1.27 -9.52
C HIS A 95 -14.40 -0.73 -10.40
N SER A 96 -13.50 -1.59 -10.89
CA SER A 96 -12.54 -1.18 -11.92
C SER A 96 -12.91 -1.75 -13.29
N SER A 97 -12.48 -1.08 -14.37
CA SER A 97 -12.41 -1.68 -15.70
C SER A 97 -11.47 -2.89 -15.67
N PRO A 98 -11.69 -3.93 -16.49
CA PRO A 98 -10.86 -5.12 -16.51
C PRO A 98 -9.42 -4.75 -16.90
N VAL A 99 -8.56 -4.59 -15.90
CA VAL A 99 -7.13 -4.43 -16.12
C VAL A 99 -6.57 -5.81 -16.43
N ALA A 100 -5.73 -5.88 -17.47
CA ALA A 100 -4.95 -7.07 -17.75
C ALA A 100 -4.24 -7.51 -16.46
N GLU A 101 -4.34 -8.80 -16.13
CA GLU A 101 -3.57 -9.34 -15.00
C GLU A 101 -2.10 -8.97 -15.21
N ALA A 102 -1.57 -8.09 -14.36
CA ALA A 102 -0.14 -7.81 -14.35
C ALA A 102 0.55 -9.08 -13.83
N TYR A 103 0.93 -9.95 -14.76
CA TYR A 103 1.70 -11.15 -14.49
C TYR A 103 3.10 -10.69 -14.05
N LEU A 104 3.31 -10.60 -12.74
CA LEU A 104 4.65 -10.73 -12.20
C LEU A 104 5.22 -12.06 -12.70
N SER A 105 6.20 -11.99 -13.61
CA SER A 105 6.73 -13.17 -14.29
C SER A 105 7.02 -14.30 -13.29
N GLU A 106 6.69 -15.54 -13.65
CA GLU A 106 6.81 -16.77 -12.85
C GLU A 106 8.24 -17.06 -12.34
N SER A 107 9.21 -16.21 -12.68
CA SER A 107 10.64 -16.34 -12.31
C SER A 107 11.04 -15.61 -11.03
N LEU A 108 10.09 -15.08 -10.24
CA LEU A 108 10.39 -14.43 -8.96
C LEU A 108 10.93 -15.43 -7.92
N THR A 109 12.25 -15.49 -7.79
CA THR A 109 12.99 -16.19 -6.72
C THR A 109 12.96 -15.45 -5.37
N ILE A 110 12.12 -14.42 -5.27
CA ILE A 110 12.10 -13.51 -4.13
C ILE A 110 11.26 -14.13 -3.02
N PRO A 111 11.83 -14.37 -1.82
CA PRO A 111 11.06 -14.89 -0.70
C PRO A 111 10.00 -13.87 -0.26
N PHE A 112 8.76 -14.34 -0.16
CA PHE A 112 7.63 -13.55 0.33
C PHE A 112 7.10 -14.12 1.65
N ARG A 113 6.70 -13.23 2.55
CA ARG A 113 5.98 -13.59 3.78
C ARG A 113 4.71 -12.78 3.86
N PHE A 114 3.57 -13.46 3.99
CA PHE A 114 2.28 -12.82 4.14
C PHE A 114 2.20 -12.03 5.45
N LEU A 115 1.73 -10.78 5.39
CA LEU A 115 1.62 -9.89 6.54
C LEU A 115 0.18 -9.67 7.00
N GLY A 116 -0.78 -9.66 6.07
CA GLY A 116 -2.18 -9.38 6.37
C GLY A 116 -2.88 -8.64 5.22
N TYR A 117 -4.07 -8.12 5.53
CA TYR A 117 -4.89 -7.31 4.65
C TYR A 117 -5.03 -5.90 5.21
N ASP A 118 -4.79 -4.91 4.35
CA ASP A 118 -5.05 -3.50 4.60
C ASP A 118 -6.31 -3.05 3.84
N VAL A 119 -6.84 -1.89 4.19
CA VAL A 119 -7.98 -1.26 3.51
C VAL A 119 -7.62 0.19 3.24
N GLY A 120 -7.57 0.58 1.98
CA GLY A 120 -7.01 1.88 1.63
C GLY A 120 -6.86 2.17 0.15
N GLU A 121 -6.13 3.23 -0.17
CA GLU A 121 -5.84 3.66 -1.54
C GLU A 121 -4.33 3.67 -1.79
N CYS A 122 -3.90 2.94 -2.82
CA CYS A 122 -2.51 2.88 -3.26
C CYS A 122 -2.21 3.95 -4.31
N ALA A 123 -2.56 5.21 -4.07
CA ALA A 123 -2.27 6.34 -4.96
C ALA A 123 -2.11 7.63 -4.14
N TYR A 124 -1.67 8.70 -4.79
CA TYR A 124 -1.38 9.98 -4.14
C TYR A 124 -0.37 9.79 -2.99
N ASP A 125 -0.73 10.22 -1.78
CA ASP A 125 0.09 10.08 -0.57
C ASP A 125 -0.01 8.69 0.08
N TYR A 126 -0.77 7.77 -0.51
CA TYR A 126 -1.16 6.47 0.05
C TYR A 126 -1.95 6.61 1.35
N TYR A 127 -3.13 6.02 1.38
CA TYR A 127 -4.01 6.14 2.53
C TYR A 127 -4.40 4.76 3.05
N SER A 128 -4.25 4.52 4.36
CA SER A 128 -4.83 3.36 5.03
C SER A 128 -5.95 3.79 5.98
N ALA A 129 -7.14 3.24 5.74
CA ALA A 129 -8.27 3.36 6.64
C ALA A 129 -8.03 2.60 7.96
N ILE A 130 -7.19 1.56 7.98
CA ILE A 130 -6.82 0.90 9.24
C ILE A 130 -5.98 1.85 10.09
N LEU A 131 -4.91 2.41 9.52
CA LEU A 131 -4.07 3.34 10.27
C LEU A 131 -4.85 4.59 10.70
N SER A 132 -5.62 5.17 9.79
CA SER A 132 -6.32 6.43 10.02
C SER A 132 -7.57 6.30 10.88
N ASP A 133 -8.38 5.26 10.69
CA ASP A 133 -9.72 5.19 11.28
C ASP A 133 -9.80 4.21 12.44
N ILE A 134 -8.95 3.19 12.48
CA ILE A 134 -8.91 2.21 13.58
C ILE A 134 -7.79 2.54 14.57
N ILE A 135 -6.56 2.73 14.08
CA ILE A 135 -5.39 2.87 14.94
C ILE A 135 -5.27 4.28 15.50
N LYS A 136 -5.25 5.31 14.64
CA LYS A 136 -5.16 6.73 15.05
C LYS A 136 -6.45 7.20 15.76
N ARG A 137 -7.62 6.69 15.35
CA ARG A 137 -8.94 7.16 15.80
C ARG A 137 -9.89 6.02 16.26
N PRO A 138 -9.52 5.22 17.28
CA PRO A 138 -10.26 4.02 17.67
C PRO A 138 -11.71 4.28 18.11
N PHE A 139 -12.09 5.52 18.41
CA PHE A 139 -13.47 5.89 18.75
C PHE A 139 -14.43 5.80 17.55
N LEU A 140 -13.92 5.79 16.30
CA LEU A 140 -14.77 5.70 15.10
C LEU A 140 -15.41 4.33 14.93
N PHE A 141 -14.67 3.26 15.18
CA PHE A 141 -15.15 1.89 14.98
C PHE A 141 -15.15 1.05 16.26
N GLY A 142 -14.71 1.62 17.38
CA GLY A 142 -14.63 0.95 18.67
C GLY A 142 -13.34 0.14 18.83
N GLY A 143 -13.03 -0.19 20.09
CA GLY A 143 -11.81 -0.94 20.44
C GLY A 143 -11.81 -2.40 19.98
N GLU A 144 -12.98 -2.99 19.72
CA GLU A 144 -13.10 -4.40 19.30
C GLU A 144 -12.47 -4.65 17.92
N ILE A 145 -12.75 -3.78 16.94
CA ILE A 145 -12.14 -3.88 15.61
C ILE A 145 -10.62 -3.73 15.71
N ARG A 146 -10.13 -2.83 16.56
CA ARG A 146 -8.70 -2.69 16.82
C ARG A 146 -8.07 -3.98 17.37
N ASN A 147 -8.78 -4.72 18.23
CA ASN A 147 -8.31 -5.99 18.79
C ASN A 147 -8.35 -7.15 17.78
N SER A 148 -8.99 -6.97 16.62
CA SER A 148 -9.03 -7.97 15.54
C SER A 148 -7.82 -7.90 14.60
N LEU A 149 -6.98 -6.87 14.74
CA LEU A 149 -5.76 -6.72 13.97
C LEU A 149 -4.69 -7.71 14.45
N ASN A 150 -3.89 -8.23 13.52
CA ASN A 150 -2.78 -9.12 13.81
C ASN A 150 -1.53 -8.35 14.28
N ASP A 151 -0.42 -9.07 14.50
CA ASP A 151 0.84 -8.49 14.98
C ASP A 151 1.50 -7.49 14.02
N ASN A 152 0.98 -7.34 12.79
CA ASN A 152 1.41 -6.34 11.81
C ASN A 152 0.46 -5.12 11.76
N GLY A 153 -0.58 -5.08 12.60
CA GLY A 153 -1.61 -4.05 12.57
C GLY A 153 -2.53 -4.15 11.36
N LEU A 154 -2.69 -5.36 10.80
CA LEU A 154 -3.48 -5.65 9.61
C LEU A 154 -4.56 -6.68 9.92
N PHE A 155 -5.60 -6.78 9.08
CA PHE A 155 -6.56 -7.88 9.19
C PHE A 155 -5.92 -9.22 8.80
N ALA A 156 -6.25 -10.29 9.52
CA ALA A 156 -5.71 -11.62 9.22
C ALA A 156 -6.41 -12.31 8.02
N SER A 157 -7.61 -11.87 7.65
CA SER A 157 -8.42 -12.47 6.57
C SER A 157 -9.00 -11.41 5.64
N PHE A 158 -9.28 -11.83 4.41
CA PHE A 158 -9.94 -10.99 3.41
C PHE A 158 -11.35 -10.61 3.84
N ASP A 159 -12.13 -11.58 4.35
CA ASP A 159 -13.50 -11.35 4.83
C ASP A 159 -13.57 -10.29 5.93
N ALA A 160 -12.60 -10.25 6.84
CA ALA A 160 -12.53 -9.21 7.87
C ALA A 160 -12.27 -7.82 7.28
N ALA A 161 -11.37 -7.73 6.28
CA ALA A 161 -11.08 -6.48 5.57
C ALA A 161 -12.27 -6.00 4.74
N GLU A 162 -12.97 -6.88 4.02
CA GLU A 162 -14.19 -6.54 3.29
C GLU A 162 -15.33 -6.12 4.23
N SER A 163 -15.51 -6.83 5.35
CA SER A 163 -16.51 -6.47 6.34
C SER A 163 -16.24 -5.09 6.93
N PHE A 164 -14.97 -4.76 7.22
CA PHE A 164 -14.59 -3.43 7.68
C PHE A 164 -14.82 -2.37 6.60
N LEU A 165 -14.45 -2.64 5.36
CA LEU A 165 -14.68 -1.73 4.24
C LEU A 165 -16.18 -1.38 4.09
N ALA A 166 -17.06 -2.38 4.11
CA ALA A 166 -18.50 -2.17 4.05
C ALA A 166 -19.02 -1.34 5.23
N GLN A 167 -18.55 -1.62 6.45
CA GLN A 167 -18.90 -0.84 7.64
C GLN A 167 -18.42 0.61 7.53
N ARG A 168 -17.24 0.84 6.96
CA ARG A 168 -16.71 2.19 6.73
C ARG A 168 -17.56 2.96 5.73
N GLU A 169 -17.93 2.34 4.61
CA GLU A 169 -18.80 2.94 3.60
C GLU A 169 -20.17 3.32 4.17
N GLU A 170 -20.80 2.43 4.94
CA GLU A 170 -22.07 2.71 5.63
C GLU A 170 -21.92 3.91 6.57
N LYS A 171 -20.85 3.93 7.39
CA LYS A 171 -20.62 5.01 8.34
C LYS A 171 -20.33 6.35 7.66
N MET A 172 -19.60 6.35 6.56
CA MET A 172 -19.36 7.56 5.74
C MET A 172 -20.64 8.15 5.17
N GLN A 173 -21.61 7.31 4.78
CA GLN A 173 -22.89 7.80 4.26
C GLN A 173 -23.77 8.43 5.35
N LEU A 174 -23.62 7.99 6.59
CA LEU A 174 -24.39 8.48 7.74
C LEU A 174 -23.76 9.71 8.41
N ASP A 175 -22.45 9.91 8.27
CA ASP A 175 -21.71 10.98 8.94
C ASP A 175 -21.51 12.21 8.03
N THR A 176 -22.12 13.33 8.39
CA THR A 176 -22.04 14.59 7.64
C THR A 176 -20.84 15.48 8.02
N ALA A 177 -20.04 15.07 9.00
CA ALA A 177 -18.99 15.91 9.58
C ALA A 177 -17.60 15.80 8.89
N SER A 178 -17.51 15.15 7.72
CA SER A 178 -16.26 15.01 6.93
C SER A 178 -15.08 14.41 7.73
N VAL A 179 -15.35 13.44 8.61
CA VAL A 179 -14.30 12.83 9.47
C VAL A 179 -13.45 11.83 8.69
N PHE A 180 -14.00 11.23 7.64
CA PHE A 180 -13.33 10.22 6.81
C PHE A 180 -12.69 10.87 5.58
N GLU A 181 -11.52 10.35 5.19
CA GLU A 181 -10.94 10.70 3.90
C GLU A 181 -11.86 10.22 2.77
N THR A 182 -12.09 11.12 1.80
CA THR A 182 -12.86 10.85 0.59
C THR A 182 -11.96 10.13 -0.41
N CYS A 183 -11.95 8.81 -0.33
CA CYS A 183 -11.17 7.92 -1.19
C CYS A 183 -12.05 6.80 -1.74
N HIS A 184 -11.58 6.05 -2.73
CA HIS A 184 -12.21 4.81 -3.19
C HIS A 184 -11.40 3.61 -2.67
N PRO A 185 -11.53 3.27 -1.37
CA PRO A 185 -10.67 2.30 -0.74
C PRO A 185 -10.87 0.90 -1.34
N ALA A 186 -9.77 0.17 -1.41
CA ALA A 186 -9.67 -1.21 -1.86
C ALA A 186 -9.22 -2.08 -0.70
N VAL A 187 -9.53 -3.38 -0.77
CA VAL A 187 -8.85 -4.37 0.08
C VAL A 187 -7.49 -4.67 -0.55
N ILE A 188 -6.43 -4.63 0.25
CA ILE A 188 -5.05 -4.77 -0.21
C ILE A 188 -4.41 -5.92 0.56
N LYS A 189 -4.02 -6.98 -0.14
CA LYS A 189 -3.28 -8.09 0.45
C LYS A 189 -1.79 -7.79 0.43
N ILE A 190 -1.12 -7.91 1.56
CA ILE A 190 0.26 -7.45 1.75
C ILE A 190 1.19 -8.61 2.08
N TYR A 191 2.33 -8.65 1.41
CA TYR A 191 3.46 -9.52 1.73
C TYR A 191 4.73 -8.69 1.87
N SER A 192 5.59 -9.02 2.83
CA SER A 192 6.98 -8.54 2.83
C SER A 192 7.79 -9.32 1.80
N ALA A 193 8.65 -8.65 1.04
CA ALA A 193 9.56 -9.21 0.06
C ALA A 193 11.02 -8.99 0.48
N ALA A 194 11.86 -10.03 0.40
CA ALA A 194 13.27 -9.94 0.80
C ALA A 194 14.18 -9.54 -0.40
N PHE A 195 14.70 -8.31 -0.40
CA PHE A 195 15.57 -7.71 -1.44
C PHE A 195 16.90 -7.16 -0.91
#